data_AF-I4ELN1-F1
#
_entry.id   AF-I4ELN1-F1
#
_cell.length_a   1.000
_cell.length_b   1.000
_cell.length_c   1.000
_cell.angle_alpha   90.00
_cell.angle_beta   90.00
_cell.angle_gamma   90.00
#
_symmetry.space_group_name_H-M   'P 1'
#
loop_
_entity.id
_entity.type
_entity.pdbx_description
1 polymer ?
#
loop_
_entity_poly.entity_id
_entity_poly.type
_entity_poly.pdbx_seq_one_letter_code
_entity_poly.pdbx_strand_id
1 'polypeptide(L)' 'MANIPMDDILPLWNETKQHKWSAFQKTLEQHRGKAEGIEDYLVDLMLVLTRREEQSNSPFPNSPQQLYEVLNRRLEQELR' A
#
# COMPACT_ATOMS: atom_id res chain seq x y z
N MET A 1 -7.69 7.82 14.35
CA MET A 1 -8.00 6.71 13.42
C MET A 1 -6.81 6.63 12.48
N ALA A 2 -6.07 5.52 12.45
CA ALA A 2 -4.96 5.41 11.51
C ALA A 2 -5.55 5.21 10.11
N ASN A 3 -5.10 6.02 9.16
CA ASN A 3 -5.53 6.02 7.76
C ASN A 3 -4.29 6.28 6.92
N ILE A 4 -4.19 5.62 5.78
CA ILE A 4 -3.15 5.85 4.79
C ILE A 4 -3.64 6.99 3.88
N PRO A 5 -2.95 8.14 3.84
CA PRO A 5 -3.36 9.28 3.02
C PRO A 5 -3.40 8.94 1.53
N MET A 6 -4.39 9.48 0.82
CA MET A 6 -4.45 9.35 -0.64
C MET A 6 -3.23 9.98 -1.33
N ASP A 7 -2.70 11.07 -0.77
CA ASP A 7 -1.49 11.74 -1.23
C ASP A 7 -0.24 10.85 -1.21
N ASP A 8 -0.19 9.85 -0.32
CA ASP A 8 0.90 8.87 -0.26
C ASP A 8 0.66 7.69 -1.22
N ILE A 9 -0.60 7.31 -1.44
CA ILE A 9 -0.97 6.20 -2.32
C ILE A 9 -0.80 6.57 -3.80
N LEU A 10 -1.14 7.80 -4.18
CA LEU A 10 -1.05 8.27 -5.56
C LEU A 10 0.38 8.13 -6.16
N PRO A 11 1.47 8.62 -5.51
CA PRO A 11 2.82 8.45 -6.03
C PRO A 11 3.24 6.97 -6.06
N LEU A 12 2.94 6.19 -5.02
CA LEU A 12 3.23 4.75 -5.00
C LEU A 12 2.54 3.99 -6.13
N TRP A 13 1.29 4.32 -6.41
CA TRP A 13 0.53 3.76 -7.52
C TRP A 13 1.17 4.09 -8.86
N ASN A 14 1.51 5.37 -9.08
CA ASN A 14 2.12 5.84 -10.33
C ASN A 14 3.51 5.25 -10.58
N GLU A 15 4.28 5.02 -9.52
CA GLU A 15 5.59 4.36 -9.60
C GLU A 15 5.46 2.85 -9.89
N THR A 16 4.32 2.24 -9.53
CA THR A 16 4.07 0.80 -9.69
C THR A 16 3.61 0.46 -11.11
N LYS A 17 4.54 0.43 -12.06
CA LYS A 17 4.26 0.21 -13.49
C LYS A 17 3.53 -1.10 -13.83
N GLN A 18 3.75 -2.16 -13.05
CA GLN A 18 3.20 -3.48 -13.37
C GLN A 18 1.82 -3.71 -12.76
N HIS A 19 1.30 -2.79 -11.94
CA HIS A 19 0.01 -2.86 -11.25
C HIS A 19 -0.30 -4.29 -10.73
N LYS A 20 0.63 -4.81 -9.92
CA LYS A 20 0.57 -6.13 -9.26
C LYS A 20 1.05 -5.97 -7.83
N TRP A 21 0.55 -6.82 -6.91
CA TRP A 21 0.92 -6.77 -5.50
C TRP A 21 2.43 -6.88 -5.28
N SER A 22 3.10 -7.86 -5.86
CA SER A 22 4.56 -7.99 -5.80
C SER A 22 5.33 -6.79 -6.36
N ALA A 23 4.81 -6.10 -7.37
CA ALA A 23 5.44 -4.88 -7.89
C ALA A 23 5.24 -3.70 -6.94
N PHE A 24 4.03 -3.58 -6.37
CA PHE A 24 3.70 -2.55 -5.39
C PHE A 24 4.51 -2.72 -4.10
N GLN A 25 4.69 -3.96 -3.63
CA GLN A 25 5.56 -4.30 -2.49
C GLN A 25 7.00 -3.83 -2.73
N LYS A 26 7.55 -4.02 -3.94
CA LYS A 26 8.88 -3.51 -4.29
C LYS A 26 8.94 -1.98 -4.25
N THR A 27 7.91 -1.30 -4.75
CA THR A 27 7.81 0.17 -4.66
C THR A 27 7.83 0.59 -3.19
N LEU A 28 7.03 -0.04 -2.33
CA LEU A 28 7.02 0.23 -0.89
C LEU A 28 8.40 0.00 -0.24
N GLU A 29 9.06 -1.12 -0.54
CA GLU A 29 10.42 -1.41 -0.04
C GLU A 29 11.45 -0.35 -0.46
N GLN A 30 11.28 0.28 -1.64
CA GLN A 30 12.13 1.39 -2.08
C GLN A 30 11.89 2.69 -1.32
N HIS A 31 10.72 2.86 -0.70
CA HIS A 31 10.40 4.02 0.13
C HIS A 31 10.74 3.81 1.60
N ARG A 32 10.96 2.56 2.02
CA ARG A 32 11.40 2.24 3.38
C ARG A 32 12.76 2.86 3.70
N GLY A 33 12.86 3.55 4.84
CA GLY A 33 14.07 4.18 5.34
C GLY A 33 14.42 5.50 4.64
N LYS A 34 13.53 6.06 3.81
CA LYS A 34 13.73 7.39 3.22
C LYS A 34 13.33 8.47 4.21
N ALA A 35 14.23 9.43 4.43
CA ALA A 35 14.00 10.56 5.34
C ALA A 35 12.93 11.55 4.82
N GLU A 36 12.65 11.55 3.52
CA GLU A 36 11.61 12.35 2.88
C GLU A 36 10.61 11.43 2.18
N GLY A 37 9.32 11.58 2.49
CA GLY A 37 8.24 10.81 1.91
C GLY A 37 7.32 10.19 2.95
N ILE A 38 6.90 8.96 2.69
CA ILE A 38 5.94 8.20 3.50
C ILE A 38 6.66 7.69 4.76
N GLU A 39 6.00 7.83 5.92
CA GLU A 39 6.55 7.35 7.19
C GLU A 39 6.88 5.84 7.13
N ASP A 40 8.05 5.45 7.64
CA ASP A 40 8.51 4.05 7.65
C ASP A 40 7.48 3.09 8.27
N TYR A 41 6.79 3.54 9.31
CA TYR A 41 5.71 2.78 9.93
C TYR A 41 4.56 2.51 8.95
N LEU A 42 4.15 3.51 8.16
CA LEU A 42 3.10 3.35 7.14
C LEU A 42 3.56 2.42 6.02
N VAL A 43 4.83 2.52 5.61
CA VAL A 43 5.42 1.62 4.61
C VAL A 43 5.41 0.17 5.10
N ASP A 44 5.88 -0.08 6.32
CA ASP A 44 5.88 -1.42 6.92
C ASP A 44 4.47 -1.98 7.07
N LEU A 45 3.52 -1.13 7.48
CA LEU A 45 2.11 -1.49 7.55
C LEU A 45 1.56 -1.86 6.16
N MET A 46 1.76 -1.01 5.15
CA MET A 46 1.33 -1.29 3.78
C MET A 46 1.95 -2.57 3.21
N LEU A 47 3.20 -2.89 3.54
CA LEU A 47 3.84 -4.16 3.17
C LEU A 47 3.11 -5.37 3.77
N VAL A 48 2.70 -5.30 5.03
CA VAL A 48 1.91 -6.36 5.67
C VAL A 48 0.54 -6.52 4.99
N LEU A 49 -0.16 -5.42 4.75
CA LEU A 49 -1.48 -5.43 4.11
C LEU A 49 -1.41 -6.02 2.70
N THR A 50 -0.46 -5.58 1.89
CA THR A 50 -0.29 -6.00 0.49
C THR A 50 0.16 -7.46 0.37
N ARG A 51 0.99 -7.97 1.29
CA ARG A 51 1.31 -9.40 1.37
C ARG A 51 0.08 -10.26 1.64
N ARG A 52 -0.83 -9.79 2.50
CA ARG A 52 -2.08 -10.52 2.77
C ARG A 52 -2.99 -10.54 1.56
N GLU A 53 -3.12 -9.42 0.83
CA GLU A 53 -3.91 -9.38 -0.41
C GLU A 53 -3.33 -10.30 -1.49
N GLU A 54 -2.00 -10.39 -1.58
CA GLU A 54 -1.34 -11.35 -2.46
C GLU A 54 -1.60 -12.79 -2.05
N GLN A 55 -1.53 -13.11 -0.75
CA GLN A 55 -1.81 -14.45 -0.21
C GLN A 55 -3.28 -14.85 -0.36
N SER A 56 -4.22 -13.90 -0.30
CA SER A 56 -5.64 -14.15 -0.55
C SER A 56 -5.99 -14.28 -2.02
N ASN A 57 -5.01 -14.18 -2.94
CA ASN A 57 -5.23 -14.10 -4.39
C ASN A 57 -6.20 -12.98 -4.78
N SER A 58 -6.27 -11.90 -4.00
CA SER A 58 -7.07 -10.73 -4.35
C SER A 58 -6.51 -10.10 -5.63
N PRO A 59 -7.35 -9.70 -6.59
CA PRO A 59 -6.86 -8.96 -7.75
C PRO A 59 -6.23 -7.65 -7.31
N PHE A 60 -5.17 -7.23 -7.99
CA PHE A 60 -4.63 -5.90 -7.78
C PHE A 60 -5.70 -4.86 -8.20
N PRO A 61 -5.85 -3.74 -7.47
CA PRO A 61 -6.80 -2.69 -7.81
C PRO A 61 -6.56 -2.17 -9.22
N ASN A 62 -7.58 -1.59 -9.87
CA ASN A 62 -7.45 -1.00 -11.22
C ASN A 62 -7.25 0.52 -11.20
N SER A 63 -7.33 1.14 -10.03
CA SER A 63 -7.17 2.58 -9.86
C SER A 63 -6.54 2.90 -8.50
N PRO A 64 -5.90 4.07 -8.35
CA PRO A 64 -5.35 4.49 -7.06
C PRO A 64 -6.45 4.64 -6.00
N GLN A 65 -7.67 5.01 -6.39
CA GLN A 65 -8.81 5.10 -5.46
C GLN A 65 -9.20 3.73 -4.92
N GLN A 66 -9.25 2.71 -5.78
CA GLN A 66 -9.52 1.34 -5.32
C GLN A 66 -8.40 0.81 -4.43
N LEU A 67 -7.14 1.16 -4.73
CA LEU A 67 -6.01 0.81 -3.85
C LEU A 67 -6.15 1.48 -2.49
N TYR A 68 -6.50 2.77 -2.45
CA TYR A 68 -6.80 3.48 -1.21
C TYR A 68 -7.89 2.80 -0.40
N GLU A 69 -9.00 2.44 -1.03
CA GLU A 69 -10.10 1.76 -0.35
C GLU A 69 -9.69 0.39 0.20
N VAL A 70 -8.97 -0.42 -0.59
CA VAL A 70 -8.52 -1.76 -0.17
C VAL A 70 -7.55 -1.67 1.01
N LEU A 71 -6.54 -0.81 0.93
CA LEU A 71 -5.55 -0.68 1.98
C LEU A 71 -6.16 -0.12 3.27
N ASN A 72 -6.99 0.91 3.18
CA ASN A 72 -7.61 1.50 4.37
C ASN A 72 -8.67 0.59 5.00
N ARG A 73 -9.47 -0.12 4.20
CA ARG A 73 -10.37 -1.15 4.71
C ARG A 73 -9.62 -2.26 5.45
N ARG A 74 -8.46 -2.67 4.93
CA ARG A 74 -7.63 -3.71 5.56
C ARG A 74 -6.97 -3.20 6.84
N LEU A 75 -6.53 -1.94 6.84
CA LEU A 75 -6.00 -1.26 8.02
C LEU A 75 -7.04 -1.17 9.14
N GLU A 76 -8.28 -0.80 8.83
CA GLU A 76 -9.38 -0.79 9.80
C GLU A 76 -9.65 -2.17 10.41
N GLN A 77 -9.43 -3.26 9.65
CA GLN A 77 -9.55 -4.62 10.16
C GLN A 77 -8.41 -5.02 11.08
N GLU A 78 -7.19 -4.52 10.86
CA GLU A 78 -6.02 -4.79 11.71
C GLU A 78 -6.05 -4.03 13.04
N LEU A 79 -6.77 -2.91 13.10
CA LEU A 79 -6.91 -2.08 14.30
C LEU A 79 -8.07 -2.49 15.20
N ARG A 80 -8.83 -3.53 14.83
CA ARG A 80 -9.95 -4.09 15.60
C ARG A 80 -9.51 -5.35 16.34
#